data_AF-A0A2K6VKD2-F1
#
_entry.id   AF-A0A2K6VKD2-F1
#
_cell.length_a   1.000
_cell.length_b   1.000
_cell.length_c   1.000
_cell.angle_alpha   90.00
_cell.angle_beta   90.00
_cell.angle_gamma   90.00
#
_symmetry.space_group_name_H-M   'P 1'
#
loop_
_entity.id
_entity.type
_entity.pdbx_description
1 polymer ?
#
loop_
_entity_poly.entity_id
_entity_poly.type
_entity_poly.pdbx_seq_one_letter_code
_entity_poly.pdbx_strand_id
1 'polypeptide(L)' 'MVELSGKSTLQHSFDNSVFIIPAVIVVAIVALVTYKLTSSIKLKQRREEEKRRRREEKSRKRS' A
#
# COMPACT_ATOMS: atom_id res chain seq x y z
N MET A 1 -37.56 43.33 11.96
CA MET A 1 -36.32 42.66 11.55
C MET A 1 -36.73 41.48 10.67
N VAL A 2 -36.51 41.58 9.36
CA VAL A 2 -36.89 40.50 8.42
C VAL A 2 -35.84 39.41 8.54
N GLU A 3 -36.17 38.31 9.22
CA GLU A 3 -35.33 37.11 9.19
C GLU A 3 -35.42 36.50 7.79
N LEU A 4 -34.42 36.79 6.97
CA LEU A 4 -34.11 36.03 5.78
C LEU A 4 -33.73 34.61 6.22
N SER A 5 -34.74 33.76 6.40
CA SER A 5 -34.61 32.30 6.51
C SER A 5 -34.16 31.75 5.16
N GLY A 6 -32.91 32.05 4.80
CA GLY A 6 -32.20 31.43 3.70
C GLY A 6 -31.86 30.00 4.11
N LYS A 7 -32.83 29.10 3.98
CA LYS A 7 -32.63 27.63 4.04
C LYS A 7 -31.55 27.28 3.03
N SER A 8 -30.31 27.27 3.49
CA SER A 8 -29.15 26.86 2.70
C SER A 8 -29.24 25.36 2.53
N THR A 9 -29.96 24.90 1.49
CA THR A 9 -30.06 23.49 1.09
C THR A 9 -28.71 22.87 0.72
N LEU A 10 -27.64 23.68 0.70
CA LEU A 10 -26.26 23.25 0.49
C LEU A 10 -25.46 23.04 1.80
N GLN A 11 -26.03 23.33 2.98
CA GLN A 11 -25.44 22.99 4.28
C GLN A 11 -25.81 21.56 4.73
N HIS A 12 -25.85 20.61 3.80
CA HIS A 12 -25.86 19.21 4.21
C HIS A 12 -24.43 18.89 4.68
N SER A 13 -24.19 18.95 5.99
CA SER A 13 -22.96 18.45 6.58
C SER A 13 -22.87 16.97 6.21
N PHE A 14 -22.02 16.63 5.23
CA PHE A 14 -21.72 15.24 4.96
C PHE A 14 -21.04 14.66 6.18
N ASP A 15 -21.46 13.47 6.59
CA ASP A 15 -20.73 12.74 7.60
C ASP A 15 -19.32 12.45 7.06
N ASN A 16 -18.30 12.85 7.81
CA ASN A 16 -16.90 12.60 7.50
C ASN A 16 -16.64 11.11 7.22
N SER A 17 -17.46 10.21 7.76
CA SER A 17 -17.42 8.77 7.50
C SER A 17 -17.46 8.43 6.00
N VAL A 18 -18.15 9.23 5.19
CA VAL A 18 -18.26 9.05 3.74
C VAL A 18 -16.90 9.17 3.04
N PHE A 19 -15.96 9.94 3.59
CA PHE A 19 -14.60 10.07 3.06
C PHE A 19 -13.61 9.16 3.79
N ILE A 20 -13.75 9.04 5.11
CA ILE A 20 -12.84 8.26 5.94
C ILE A 20 -12.90 6.78 5.57
N ILE A 21 -14.11 6.21 5.40
CA ILE A 21 -14.25 4.77 5.13
C ILE A 21 -13.60 4.39 3.79
N PRO A 22 -13.88 5.05 2.66
CA PRO A 22 -13.17 4.77 1.40
C PRO A 22 -11.66 5.00 1.49
N ALA A 23 -11.22 6.07 2.17
CA ALA A 23 -9.80 6.36 2.33
C ALA A 23 -9.06 5.23 3.08
N VAL A 24 -9.65 4.72 4.18
CA VAL A 24 -9.08 3.59 4.94
C VAL A 24 -9.00 2.33 4.08
N ILE A 25 -10.02 2.05 3.27
CA ILE A 25 -10.02 0.90 2.35
C ILE A 25 -8.89 1.04 1.33
N VAL A 26 -8.73 2.21 0.72
CA VAL A 26 -7.66 2.47 -0.25
C VAL A 26 -6.29 2.30 0.40
N VAL A 27 -6.07 2.87 1.59
CA VAL A 27 -4.80 2.73 2.33
C VAL A 27 -4.51 1.26 2.64
N ALA A 28 -5.52 0.48 3.08
CA ALA A 28 -5.36 -0.95 3.34
C ALA A 28 -4.98 -1.73 2.08
N ILE A 29 -5.61 -1.45 0.94
CA ILE A 29 -5.28 -2.09 -0.34
C ILE A 29 -3.85 -1.73 -0.76
N VAL A 30 -3.48 -0.44 -0.71
CA VAL A 30 -2.13 0.02 -1.07
C VAL A 30 -1.07 -0.65 -0.18
N ALA A 31 -1.32 -0.76 1.13
CA ALA A 31 -0.44 -1.44 2.06
C ALA A 31 -0.27 -2.94 1.71
N LEU A 32 -1.37 -3.65 1.43
CA LEU A 32 -1.34 -5.06 1.05
C LEU A 32 -0.58 -5.30 -0.27
N VAL A 33 -0.83 -4.46 -1.28
CA VAL A 33 -0.14 -4.55 -2.58
C VAL A 33 1.35 -4.27 -2.41
N THR A 34 1.71 -3.21 -1.67
CA THR A 34 3.11 -2.85 -1.41
C THR A 34 3.84 -3.94 -0.64
N TYR A 35 3.19 -4.53 0.37
CA TYR A 35 3.74 -5.66 1.13
C TYR A 35 3.98 -6.89 0.24
N LYS A 36 3.00 -7.25 -0.62
CA LYS A 36 3.15 -8.37 -1.57
C LYS A 36 4.26 -8.12 -2.58
N LEU A 37 4.32 -6.93 -3.19
CA LEU A 37 5.36 -6.58 -4.15
C LEU A 37 6.75 -6.63 -3.50
N THR A 38 6.91 -6.04 -2.32
CA THR A 38 8.18 -6.06 -1.58
C THR A 38 8.59 -7.48 -1.22
N SER A 39 7.64 -8.31 -0.76
CA SER A 39 7.89 -9.71 -0.43
C SER A 39 8.29 -10.53 -1.67
N SER A 40 7.63 -10.32 -2.81
CA SER A 40 7.97 -10.97 -4.08
C SER A 40 9.35 -10.56 -4.60
N ILE A 41 9.70 -9.27 -4.51
CA ILE A 41 11.04 -8.77 -4.87
C ILE A 41 12.09 -9.39 -3.95
N LYS A 42 11.87 -9.37 -2.64
CA LYS A 42 12.79 -9.95 -1.65
C LYS A 42 12.98 -11.45 -1.85
N LEU A 43 11.92 -12.19 -2.20
CA LEU A 43 12.00 -13.61 -2.52
C LEU A 43 12.82 -13.86 -3.78
N LYS A 44 12.64 -13.03 -4.83
CA LYS A 44 13.43 -13.12 -6.06
C LYS A 44 14.91 -12.85 -5.80
N GLN A 45 15.21 -11.79 -5.05
CA GLN A 45 16.58 -11.44 -4.65
C GLN A 45 17.23 -12.57 -3.84
N ARG A 46 16.53 -13.15 -2.85
CA ARG A 46 17.05 -14.30 -2.08
C ARG A 46 17.37 -15.50 -2.97
N ARG A 47 16.51 -15.81 -3.94
CA ARG A 47 16.76 -16.91 -4.89
C ARG A 47 17.96 -16.64 -5.81
N GLU A 48 18.14 -15.39 -6.22
CA GLU A 48 19.30 -15.01 -7.04
C GLU A 48 20.60 -15.00 -6.23
N GLU A 49 20.55 -14.52 -5.00
CA GLU A 49 21.68 -14.52 -4.07
C GLU A 49 22.09 -15.96 -3.71
N GLU A 50 21.13 -16.83 -3.43
CA GLU A 50 21.40 -18.25 -3.15
C GLU A 50 22.01 -18.96 -4.38
N LYS A 51 21.56 -18.65 -5.60
CA LYS A 51 22.16 -19.15 -6.84
C LYS A 51 23.60 -18.65 -7.02
N ARG A 52 23.89 -17.39 -6.68
CA ARG A 52 25.26 -16.83 -6.75
C ARG A 52 26.18 -17.48 -5.73
N ARG A 53 25.76 -17.59 -4.46
CA ARG A 53 26.51 -18.27 -3.39
C ARG A 53 26.84 -19.72 -3.76
N ARG A 54 25.87 -20.48 -4.29
CA ARG A 54 26.11 -21.87 -4.76
C ARG A 54 27.12 -21.95 -5.92
N ARG A 55 27.24 -20.92 -6.77
CA ARG A 55 28.25 -20.87 -7.85
C ARG A 55 29.63 -20.54 -7.28
N GLU A 56 29.71 -19.59 -6.35
CA GLU A 56 30.95 -19.21 -5.68
C GLU A 56 31.51 -20.34 -4.81
N GLU A 57 30.67 -21.09 -4.09
CA GLU A 57 31.10 -22.27 -3.34
C GLU A 57 31.63 -23.38 -4.27
N LYS A 58 31.01 -23.56 -5.44
CA LYS A 58 31.49 -24.54 -6.43
C LYS A 58 32.80 -24.12 -7.09
N SER A 59 33.03 -22.84 -7.34
CA SER A 59 34.32 -22.36 -7.88
C SER A 59 35.42 -22.42 -6.83
N ARG A 60 35.14 -22.06 -5.57
CA ARG A 60 36.12 -22.18 -4.47
C ARG A 60 36.52 -23.62 -4.14
N LYS A 61 35.65 -24.60 -4.37
CA LYS A 61 35.98 -26.03 -4.20
C LYS A 61 36.75 -26.63 -5.38
N ARG A 62 36.83 -25.94 -6.52
CA ARG A 62 37.54 -26.41 -7.73
C ARG A 62 38.93 -25.79 -7.91
N SER A 63 39.22 -24.68 -7.22
CA SER A 63 40.56 -24.09 -7.13
C SER A 63 41.30 -24.62 -5.91
#